data_AF-A0A258BRA5-F1
#
_entry.id   AF-A0A258BRA5-F1
#
_cell.length_a   1.000
_cell.length_b   1.000
_cell.length_c   1.000
_cell.angle_alpha   90.00
_cell.angle_beta   90.00
_cell.angle_gamma   90.00
#
_symmetry.space_group_name_H-M   'P 1'
#
loop_
_entity.id
_entity.type
_entity.pdbx_description
1 polymer ?
#
loop_
_entity_poly.entity_id
_entity_poly.type
_entity_poly.pdbx_seq_one_letter_code
_entity_poly.pdbx_strand_id
1 'polypeptide(L)'
;MDEDSQERDDPVLAFERLRGEVSLLRHAVEALTTARESIDIPDYEPTLERTEKVLGILVQQIDGVRKSPAMTLTPENMGGRLNASVAEATRELRAQVQATDTVLRSAAHDLQNIVASARRGDEQNRWLYIAGVVGLMLGLLLYALVAGPIARMMPTSWHWPERMATRVLNERSAWDAGQRLMQASAPESWGLIVAASPLADGNREAIETCRTFATKAKKPVRCTIKVKPATE
;
A
#
# COMPACT_ATOMS: atom_id res chain seq x y z
N MET A 1 51.38 92.27 127.30
CA MET A 1 50.06 92.24 126.67
C MET A 1 50.12 91.19 125.60
N ASP A 2 49.99 89.91 125.98
CA ASP A 2 48.72 89.15 126.18
C ASP A 2 48.33 88.57 124.81
N GLU A 3 47.88 87.34 124.60
CA GLU A 3 47.65 86.09 125.35
C GLU A 3 47.39 85.02 124.27
N ASP A 4 47.38 83.74 124.64
CA ASP A 4 46.80 82.58 123.93
C ASP A 4 47.49 82.06 122.64
N SER A 5 48.05 80.84 122.54
CA SER A 5 47.86 79.48 123.10
C SER A 5 47.49 78.50 121.98
N GLN A 6 48.51 77.75 121.57
CA GLN A 6 48.52 76.38 121.02
C GLN A 6 47.18 75.70 120.65
N GLU A 7 46.99 75.34 119.37
CA GLU A 7 46.54 73.99 118.97
C GLU A 7 46.76 73.75 117.47
N ARG A 8 47.90 73.17 117.06
CA ARG A 8 48.20 71.72 116.92
C ARG A 8 47.61 71.10 115.65
N ASP A 9 48.44 71.18 114.61
CA ASP A 9 48.70 70.13 113.62
C ASP A 9 48.57 68.75 114.30
N ASP A 10 47.48 68.01 114.04
CA ASP A 10 47.24 66.72 114.69
C ASP A 10 47.49 65.55 113.72
N PRO A 11 48.72 65.00 113.68
CA PRO A 11 49.03 63.80 112.93
C PRO A 11 48.23 62.57 113.39
N VAL A 12 47.62 62.59 114.59
CA VAL A 12 46.80 61.48 115.10
C VAL A 12 45.52 61.30 114.29
N LEU A 13 44.92 62.40 113.81
CA LEU A 13 43.69 62.37 113.03
C LEU A 13 43.87 61.71 111.65
N ALA A 14 45.07 61.84 111.05
CA ALA A 14 45.42 61.20 109.79
C ALA A 14 45.66 59.69 109.94
N PHE A 15 46.27 59.26 111.05
CA PHE A 15 46.50 57.83 111.33
C PHE A 15 45.21 57.06 111.62
N GLU A 16 44.24 57.69 112.29
CA GLU A 16 42.91 57.08 112.51
C GLU A 16 42.18 56.83 111.19
N ARG A 17 42.28 57.76 110.22
CA ARG A 17 41.65 57.59 108.91
C ARG A 17 42.29 56.45 108.09
N LEU A 18 43.62 56.34 108.11
CA LEU A 18 44.33 55.25 107.46
C LEU A 18 44.03 53.89 108.12
N ARG A 19 43.88 53.86 109.45
CA ARG A 19 43.48 52.66 110.18
C ARG A 19 42.08 52.18 109.78
N GLY A 20 41.16 53.11 109.55
CA GLY A 20 39.83 52.84 109.02
C GLY A 20 39.87 52.14 107.64
N GLU A 21 40.63 52.68 106.69
CA GLU A 21 40.74 52.11 105.33
C GLU A 21 41.40 50.72 105.31
N VAL A 22 42.45 50.51 106.11
CA VAL A 22 43.13 49.20 106.21
C VAL A 22 42.21 48.14 106.84
N SER A 23 41.35 48.53 107.79
CA SER A 23 40.39 47.60 108.38
C SER A 23 39.33 47.12 107.37
N LEU A 24 38.89 48.00 106.46
CA LEU A 24 37.94 47.65 105.40
C LEU A 24 38.56 46.73 104.35
N LEU A 25 39.80 47.00 103.92
CA LEU A 25 40.53 46.11 103.00
C LEU A 25 40.75 44.73 103.63
N ARG A 26 41.09 44.67 104.91
CA ARG A 26 41.27 43.40 105.63
C ARG A 26 39.98 42.60 105.68
N HIS A 27 38.85 43.24 106.02
CA HIS A 27 37.55 42.56 106.00
C HIS A 27 37.13 42.10 104.60
N ALA A 28 37.41 42.87 103.55
CA ALA A 28 37.12 42.47 102.18
C ALA A 28 37.96 41.27 101.73
N VAL A 29 39.23 41.22 102.12
CA VAL A 29 40.12 40.08 101.84
C VAL A 29 39.68 38.84 102.63
N GLU A 30 39.36 38.99 103.91
CA GLU A 30 38.86 37.89 104.74
C GLU A 30 37.56 37.31 104.14
N ALA A 31 36.62 38.17 103.71
CA ALA A 31 35.38 37.72 103.06
C ALA A 31 35.62 36.99 101.73
N LEU A 32 36.57 37.43 100.91
CA LEU A 32 36.96 36.75 99.66
C LEU A 32 37.64 35.40 99.92
N THR A 33 38.43 35.29 100.99
CA THR A 33 39.05 34.02 101.37
C THR A 33 38.03 33.02 101.88
N THR A 34 37.03 33.45 102.67
CA THR A 34 35.94 32.57 103.13
C THR A 34 35.05 32.11 101.97
N ALA A 35 34.77 33.00 101.00
CA ALA A 35 34.02 32.63 99.80
C ALA A 35 34.77 31.64 98.89
N ARG A 36 36.11 31.65 98.91
CA ARG A 36 36.95 30.72 98.14
C ARG A 36 37.03 29.34 98.80
N GLU A 37 37.03 29.28 100.14
CA GLU A 37 36.95 28.01 100.87
C GLU A 37 35.62 27.28 100.67
N SER A 38 34.55 27.99 100.32
CA SER A 38 33.23 27.39 100.02
C SER A 38 33.02 26.99 98.56
N ILE A 39 34.05 27.04 97.69
CA ILE A 39 33.93 26.57 96.30
C ILE A 39 34.21 25.07 96.26
N ASP A 40 33.13 24.29 96.34
CA ASP A 40 33.13 22.87 95.98
C ASP A 40 33.19 22.76 94.44
N ILE A 41 34.31 22.29 93.90
CA ILE A 41 34.49 22.07 92.46
C ILE A 41 33.81 20.74 92.12
N PRO A 42 32.71 20.71 91.34
CA PRO A 42 32.06 19.46 90.98
C PRO A 42 32.99 18.60 90.13
N ASP A 43 33.04 17.30 90.39
CA ASP A 43 33.81 16.36 89.57
C ASP A 43 33.12 16.16 88.20
N TYR A 44 33.73 16.69 87.15
CA TYR A 44 33.22 16.61 85.77
C TYR A 44 33.73 15.40 84.99
N GLU A 45 34.65 14.60 85.55
CA GLU A 45 35.20 13.38 84.97
C GLU A 45 34.10 12.41 84.45
N PRO A 46 33.02 12.10 85.22
CA PRO A 46 31.98 11.19 84.73
C PRO A 46 31.17 11.73 83.54
N THR A 47 31.05 13.06 83.43
CA THR A 47 30.39 13.71 82.29
C THR A 47 31.23 13.68 81.03
N LEU A 48 32.54 13.89 81.14
CA LEU A 48 33.46 13.80 80.00
C LEU A 48 33.53 12.37 79.46
N GLU A 49 33.64 11.36 80.32
CA GLU A 49 33.67 9.96 79.90
C GLU A 49 32.37 9.54 79.18
N ARG A 50 31.23 10.06 79.64
CA ARG A 50 29.93 9.84 78.99
C ARG A 50 29.87 10.45 77.59
N THR A 51 30.46 11.63 77.42
CA THR A 51 30.44 12.36 76.14
C THR A 51 31.34 11.66 75.11
N GLU A 52 32.49 11.15 75.55
CA GLU A 52 33.39 10.35 74.72
C GLU A 52 32.73 9.05 74.24
N LYS A 53 32.03 8.32 75.14
CA LYS A 53 31.28 7.11 74.77
C LYS A 53 30.18 7.40 73.74
N VAL A 54 29.44 8.49 73.90
CA VAL A 54 28.39 8.89 72.96
C VAL A 54 29.00 9.22 71.58
N LEU A 55 30.15 9.91 71.55
CA LEU A 55 30.82 10.25 70.31
C LEU A 55 31.36 8.99 69.59
N GLY A 56 31.90 8.03 70.34
CA GLY A 56 32.34 6.74 69.80
C GLY A 56 31.21 5.95 69.14
N ILE A 57 30.04 5.87 69.79
CA ILE A 57 28.85 5.21 69.24
C ILE A 57 28.38 5.91 67.96
N LEU A 58 28.38 7.25 67.94
CA LEU A 58 27.95 8.03 66.77
C LEU A 58 28.85 7.76 65.56
N VAL A 59 30.16 7.72 65.76
CA VAL A 59 31.13 7.41 64.70
C VAL A 59 30.92 6.00 64.17
N GLN A 60 30.69 5.03 65.05
CA GLN A 60 30.47 3.64 64.65
C GLN A 60 29.15 3.47 63.87
N GLN A 61 28.13 4.22 64.23
CA GLN A 61 26.83 4.21 63.56
C GLN A 61 26.90 4.89 62.17
N ILE A 62 27.68 5.97 62.03
CA ILE A 62 27.96 6.63 60.75
C ILE A 62 28.75 5.71 59.81
N ASP A 63 29.75 4.97 60.31
CA ASP A 63 30.51 4.01 59.50
C ASP A 63 29.62 2.85 59.02
N GLY A 64 28.69 2.39 59.86
CA GLY A 64 27.67 1.40 59.50
C GLY A 64 26.72 1.90 58.39
N VAL A 65 26.30 3.17 58.46
CA VAL A 65 25.45 3.79 57.42
C VAL A 65 26.20 3.94 56.10
N ARG A 66 27.49 4.31 56.13
CA ARG A 66 28.33 4.46 54.94
C ARG A 66 28.56 3.13 54.21
N LYS A 67 28.59 2.02 54.95
CA LYS A 67 28.71 0.66 54.39
C LYS A 67 27.39 0.05 53.98
N SER A 68 26.27 0.75 54.16
CA SER A 68 24.94 0.23 53.81
C SER A 68 24.67 0.29 52.29
N PRO A 69 23.93 -0.69 51.72
CA PRO A 69 23.61 -0.74 50.28
C PRO A 69 22.75 0.43 49.77
N ALA A 70 22.26 1.29 50.66
CA ALA A 70 21.51 2.48 50.29
C ALA A 70 22.40 3.55 49.62
N MET A 71 23.71 3.57 49.88
CA MET A 71 24.64 4.51 49.24
C MET A 71 25.16 4.04 47.86
N THR A 72 24.97 2.78 47.48
CA THR A 72 25.31 2.28 46.13
C THR A 72 24.16 2.43 45.13
N LEU A 73 22.97 2.80 45.60
CA LEU A 73 21.79 3.17 44.82
C LEU A 73 21.78 4.68 44.53
N THR A 74 22.91 5.23 44.10
CA THR A 74 22.97 6.63 43.66
C THR A 74 22.19 6.82 42.36
N PRO A 75 21.45 7.94 42.20
CA PRO A 75 20.67 8.24 41.00
C PRO A 75 21.52 8.21 39.72
N GLU A 76 22.82 8.50 39.81
CA GLU A 76 23.76 8.39 38.68
C GLU A 76 23.94 6.94 38.20
N ASN A 77 24.01 5.97 39.12
CA ASN A 77 24.22 4.56 38.78
C ASN A 77 22.92 3.88 38.31
N MET A 78 21.76 4.32 38.83
CA MET A 78 20.45 3.92 38.28
C MET A 78 20.22 4.51 36.90
N GLY A 79 20.52 5.80 36.69
CA GLY A 79 20.39 6.49 35.41
C GLY A 79 21.27 5.86 34.32
N GLY A 80 22.49 5.44 34.65
CA GLY A 80 23.37 4.75 33.71
C GLY A 80 22.82 3.41 33.22
N ARG A 81 22.26 2.58 34.11
CA ARG A 81 21.69 1.26 33.75
C ARG A 81 20.34 1.38 33.05
N LEU A 82 19.51 2.35 33.42
CA LEU A 82 18.29 2.71 32.70
C LEU A 82 18.61 3.23 31.28
N ASN A 83 19.58 4.12 31.13
CA ASN A 83 19.98 4.61 29.80
C ASN A 83 20.56 3.52 28.92
N ALA A 84 21.35 2.58 29.47
CA ALA A 84 21.87 1.45 28.70
C ALA A 84 20.74 0.52 28.21
N SER A 85 19.80 0.15 29.09
CA SER A 85 18.66 -0.70 28.72
C SER A 85 17.68 -0.01 27.76
N VAL A 86 17.43 1.29 27.92
CA VAL A 86 16.63 2.09 26.98
C VAL A 86 17.36 2.26 25.64
N ALA A 87 18.66 2.49 25.64
CA ALA A 87 19.45 2.57 24.40
C ALA A 87 19.41 1.25 23.63
N GLU A 88 19.48 0.11 24.31
CA GLU A 88 19.41 -1.22 23.70
C GLU A 88 18.00 -1.53 23.18
N ALA A 89 16.96 -1.31 24.00
CA ALA A 89 15.56 -1.49 23.58
C ALA A 89 15.17 -0.58 22.40
N THR A 90 15.67 0.67 22.38
CA THR A 90 15.40 1.59 21.26
C THR A 90 16.23 1.28 20.01
N ARG A 91 17.39 0.62 20.13
CA ARG A 91 18.13 0.10 18.97
C ARG A 91 17.40 -1.07 18.34
N GLU A 92 16.95 -2.02 19.15
CA GLU A 92 16.16 -3.17 18.70
C GLU A 92 14.85 -2.72 18.05
N LEU A 93 14.14 -1.78 18.68
CA LEU A 93 12.91 -1.21 18.11
C LEU A 93 13.18 -0.48 16.78
N ARG A 94 14.27 0.29 16.68
CA ARG A 94 14.64 0.95 15.41
C ARG A 94 14.99 -0.06 14.32
N ALA A 95 15.68 -1.14 14.67
CA ALA A 95 16.00 -2.20 13.73
C ALA A 95 14.73 -2.91 13.23
N GLN A 96 13.79 -3.23 14.12
CA GLN A 96 12.51 -3.83 13.76
C GLN A 96 11.65 -2.89 12.92
N VAL A 97 11.58 -1.59 13.26
CA VAL A 97 10.83 -0.60 12.48
C VAL A 97 11.44 -0.46 11.07
N GLN A 98 12.77 -0.39 10.96
CA GLN A 98 13.42 -0.33 9.65
C GLN A 98 13.18 -1.60 8.82
N ALA A 99 13.26 -2.78 9.43
CA ALA A 99 12.95 -4.05 8.76
C ALA A 99 11.49 -4.12 8.31
N THR A 100 10.57 -3.61 9.13
CA THR A 100 9.13 -3.60 8.78
C THR A 100 8.85 -2.60 7.65
N ASP A 101 9.48 -1.43 7.70
CA ASP A 101 9.37 -0.39 6.69
C ASP A 101 9.94 -0.82 5.33
N THR A 102 11.05 -1.57 5.30
CA THR A 102 11.57 -2.16 4.04
C THR A 102 10.62 -3.23 3.49
N VAL A 103 10.08 -4.11 4.33
CA VAL A 103 9.08 -5.11 3.91
C VAL A 103 7.81 -4.45 3.39
N LEU A 104 7.30 -3.42 4.07
CA LEU A 104 6.13 -2.66 3.64
C LEU A 104 6.36 -1.97 2.30
N ARG A 105 7.52 -1.33 2.10
CA ARG A 105 7.86 -0.72 0.81
C ARG A 105 7.99 -1.75 -0.30
N SER A 106 8.60 -2.90 -0.03
CA SER A 106 8.71 -3.99 -1.01
C SER A 106 7.33 -4.51 -1.40
N ALA A 107 6.48 -4.79 -0.42
CA ALA A 107 5.11 -5.25 -0.67
C ALA A 107 4.27 -4.21 -1.43
N ALA A 108 4.40 -2.93 -1.08
CA ALA A 108 3.73 -1.84 -1.80
C ALA A 108 4.22 -1.75 -3.26
N HIS A 109 5.52 -1.92 -3.49
CA HIS A 109 6.09 -1.91 -4.83
C HIS A 109 5.63 -3.13 -5.66
N ASP A 110 5.59 -4.32 -5.07
CA ASP A 110 5.10 -5.53 -5.72
C ASP A 110 3.62 -5.41 -6.07
N LEU A 111 2.79 -4.88 -5.16
CA LEU A 111 1.38 -4.62 -5.43
C LEU A 111 1.20 -3.59 -6.55
N GLN A 112 1.99 -2.50 -6.56
CA GLN A 112 1.95 -1.54 -7.66
C GLN A 112 2.35 -2.17 -8.99
N ASN A 113 3.35 -3.05 -9.00
CA ASN A 113 3.79 -3.75 -10.20
C ASN A 113 2.72 -4.73 -10.72
N ILE A 114 2.05 -5.47 -9.83
CA ILE A 114 0.95 -6.38 -10.17
C ILE A 114 -0.26 -5.60 -10.70
N VAL A 115 -0.63 -4.49 -10.05
CA VAL A 115 -1.74 -3.65 -10.52
C VAL A 115 -1.40 -3.00 -11.87
N ALA A 116 -0.18 -2.50 -12.04
CA ALA A 116 0.28 -1.91 -13.29
C ALA A 116 0.41 -2.94 -14.42
N SER A 117 0.73 -4.20 -14.12
CA SER A 117 0.77 -5.29 -15.10
C SER A 117 -0.64 -5.75 -15.48
N ALA A 118 -1.54 -5.90 -14.51
CA ALA A 118 -2.95 -6.24 -14.75
C ALA A 118 -3.64 -5.18 -15.62
N ARG A 119 -3.46 -3.90 -15.30
CA ARG A 119 -4.05 -2.79 -16.06
C ARG A 119 -3.53 -2.72 -17.50
N ARG A 120 -2.23 -3.00 -17.72
CA ARG A 120 -1.65 -3.14 -19.06
C ARG A 120 -2.18 -4.38 -19.79
N GLY A 121 -2.41 -5.47 -19.08
CA GLY A 121 -3.02 -6.69 -19.62
C GLY A 121 -4.42 -6.45 -20.17
N ASP A 122 -5.28 -5.77 -19.41
CA ASP A 122 -6.65 -5.45 -19.83
C ASP A 122 -6.69 -4.52 -21.04
N GLU A 123 -5.85 -3.49 -21.07
CA GLU A 123 -5.76 -2.58 -22.22
C GLU A 123 -5.23 -3.29 -23.47
N GLN A 124 -4.20 -4.12 -23.35
CA GLN A 124 -3.69 -4.92 -24.47
C GLN A 124 -4.72 -5.93 -24.97
N ASN A 125 -5.40 -6.62 -24.06
CA ASN A 125 -6.43 -7.58 -24.42
C ASN A 125 -7.60 -6.89 -25.15
N ARG A 126 -8.00 -5.69 -24.69
CA ARG A 126 -9.01 -4.88 -25.38
C ARG A 126 -8.57 -4.51 -26.80
N TRP A 127 -7.34 -4.06 -27.00
CA TRP A 127 -6.82 -3.75 -28.34
C TRP A 127 -6.72 -4.99 -29.23
N LEU A 128 -6.34 -6.16 -28.68
CA LEU A 128 -6.35 -7.42 -29.40
C LEU A 128 -7.76 -7.84 -29.83
N TYR A 129 -8.75 -7.70 -28.94
CA TYR A 129 -10.15 -7.95 -29.28
C TYR A 129 -10.65 -7.00 -30.37
N ILE A 130 -10.35 -5.70 -30.25
CA ILE A 130 -10.75 -4.70 -31.26
C ILE A 130 -10.10 -5.04 -32.61
N ALA A 131 -8.79 -5.29 -32.64
CA ALA A 131 -8.08 -5.66 -33.85
C ALA A 131 -8.61 -6.97 -34.46
N GLY A 132 -8.94 -7.96 -33.62
CA GLY A 132 -9.53 -9.22 -34.05
C GLY A 132 -10.91 -9.03 -34.68
N VAL A 133 -11.81 -8.29 -34.02
CA VAL A 133 -13.16 -8.01 -34.54
C VAL A 133 -13.09 -7.18 -35.82
N VAL A 134 -12.29 -6.11 -35.84
CA VAL A 134 -12.13 -5.25 -37.02
C VAL A 134 -11.52 -6.05 -38.18
N GLY A 135 -10.50 -6.87 -37.91
CA GLY A 135 -9.88 -7.74 -38.91
C GLY A 135 -10.87 -8.76 -39.49
N LEU A 136 -11.71 -9.38 -38.66
CA LEU A 136 -12.75 -10.30 -39.11
C LEU A 136 -13.79 -9.59 -39.98
N MET A 137 -14.24 -8.41 -39.57
CA MET A 137 -15.21 -7.61 -40.33
C MET A 137 -14.64 -7.18 -41.69
N LEU A 138 -13.39 -6.70 -41.72
CA LEU A 138 -12.69 -6.37 -42.96
C LEU A 138 -12.48 -7.59 -43.86
N GLY A 139 -12.10 -8.73 -43.29
CA GLY A 139 -11.93 -9.98 -44.03
C GLY A 139 -13.23 -10.45 -44.69
N LEU A 140 -14.35 -10.37 -43.98
CA LEU A 140 -15.67 -10.74 -44.51
C LEU A 140 -16.14 -9.77 -45.60
N LEU A 141 -15.89 -8.46 -45.43
CA LEU A 141 -16.16 -7.44 -46.45
C LEU A 141 -15.35 -7.69 -47.73
N LEU A 142 -14.05 -7.93 -47.60
CA LEU A 142 -13.16 -8.23 -48.72
C LEU A 142 -13.58 -9.53 -49.42
N TYR A 143 -13.93 -10.57 -48.67
CA TYR A 143 -14.43 -11.81 -49.23
C TYR A 143 -15.69 -11.57 -50.07
N ALA A 144 -16.67 -10.82 -49.56
CA ALA A 144 -17.89 -10.51 -50.30
C ALA A 144 -17.63 -9.75 -51.61
N LEU A 145 -16.66 -8.83 -51.62
CA LEU A 145 -16.27 -8.06 -52.81
C LEU A 145 -15.56 -8.92 -53.85
N VAL A 146 -14.66 -9.80 -53.42
CA VAL A 146 -13.72 -10.50 -54.30
C VAL A 146 -14.23 -11.90 -54.72
N ALA A 147 -15.15 -12.51 -53.96
CA ALA A 147 -15.68 -13.85 -54.26
C ALA A 147 -16.38 -13.93 -55.64
N GLY A 148 -17.17 -12.92 -56.00
CA GLY A 148 -17.86 -12.87 -57.30
C GLY A 148 -16.90 -12.79 -58.50
N PRO A 149 -15.97 -11.82 -58.54
CA PRO A 149 -14.95 -11.72 -59.58
C PRO A 149 -14.08 -12.99 -59.70
N ILE A 150 -13.63 -13.56 -58.59
CA ILE A 150 -12.84 -14.80 -58.60
C ILE A 150 -13.65 -15.94 -59.23
N ALA A 151 -14.92 -16.08 -58.88
CA ALA A 151 -15.78 -17.13 -59.45
C ALA A 151 -15.94 -17.01 -60.98
N ARG A 152 -15.82 -15.80 -61.55
CA ARG A 152 -15.91 -15.56 -63.00
C ARG A 152 -14.57 -15.72 -63.74
N MET A 153 -13.45 -15.55 -63.05
CA MET A 153 -12.11 -15.68 -63.64
C MET A 153 -11.62 -17.13 -63.72
N MET A 154 -12.26 -18.05 -62.99
CA MET A 154 -11.90 -19.47 -63.04
C MET A 154 -12.24 -20.13 -64.38
N PRO A 155 -11.54 -21.24 -64.73
CA PRO A 155 -11.84 -22.00 -65.94
C PRO A 155 -13.31 -22.42 -66.02
N THR A 156 -13.88 -22.33 -67.22
CA THR A 156 -15.29 -22.66 -67.47
C THR A 156 -15.63 -24.12 -67.16
N SER A 157 -14.66 -25.03 -67.21
CA SER A 157 -14.84 -26.45 -66.86
C SER A 157 -15.24 -26.70 -65.40
N TRP A 158 -15.00 -25.74 -64.50
CA TRP A 158 -15.33 -25.90 -63.09
C TRP A 158 -16.80 -25.55 -62.79
N HIS A 159 -17.47 -24.78 -63.65
CA HIS A 159 -18.86 -24.36 -63.48
C HIS A 159 -19.15 -23.77 -62.09
N TRP A 160 -18.21 -22.96 -61.56
CA TRP A 160 -18.34 -22.33 -60.25
C TRP A 160 -19.55 -21.41 -60.13
N PRO A 161 -19.81 -20.51 -61.09
CA PRO A 161 -21.00 -19.66 -61.06
C PRO A 161 -22.30 -20.47 -61.01
N GLU A 162 -22.40 -21.55 -61.80
CA GLU A 162 -23.58 -22.39 -61.89
C GLU A 162 -23.80 -23.20 -60.60
N ARG A 163 -22.72 -23.76 -60.02
CA ARG A 163 -22.79 -24.43 -58.71
C ARG A 163 -23.14 -23.45 -57.60
N MET A 164 -22.58 -22.24 -57.63
CA MET A 164 -22.91 -21.19 -56.67
C MET A 164 -24.39 -20.79 -56.79
N ALA A 165 -24.89 -20.53 -58.00
CA ALA A 165 -26.29 -20.21 -58.25
C ALA A 165 -27.22 -21.32 -57.76
N THR A 166 -26.89 -22.58 -58.04
CA THR A 166 -27.67 -23.74 -57.57
C THR A 166 -27.76 -23.78 -56.04
N ARG A 167 -26.64 -23.54 -55.34
CA ARG A 167 -26.62 -23.49 -53.86
C ARG A 167 -27.36 -22.29 -53.29
N VAL A 168 -27.18 -21.10 -53.88
CA VAL A 168 -27.84 -19.86 -53.43
C VAL A 168 -29.35 -19.95 -53.64
N LEU A 169 -29.80 -20.52 -54.76
CA LEU A 169 -31.21 -20.78 -55.03
C LEU A 169 -31.75 -21.97 -54.24
N ASN A 170 -30.88 -22.77 -53.60
CA ASN A 170 -31.26 -23.98 -52.86
C ASN A 170 -32.05 -24.98 -53.73
N GLU A 171 -31.60 -25.17 -54.97
CA GLU A 171 -32.21 -26.11 -55.92
C GLU A 171 -31.39 -27.39 -56.05
N ARG A 172 -32.04 -28.48 -56.51
CA ARG A 172 -31.42 -29.82 -56.58
C ARG A 172 -30.41 -29.95 -57.71
N SER A 173 -30.62 -29.22 -58.80
CA SER A 173 -29.75 -29.25 -59.97
C SER A 173 -29.59 -27.86 -60.57
N ALA A 174 -28.53 -27.68 -61.37
CA ALA A 174 -28.34 -26.46 -62.14
C ALA A 174 -29.48 -26.21 -63.14
N TRP A 175 -30.13 -27.29 -63.59
CA TRP A 175 -31.32 -27.19 -64.43
C TRP A 175 -32.50 -26.58 -63.67
N ASP A 176 -32.84 -27.11 -62.50
CA ASP A 176 -33.93 -26.60 -61.65
C ASP A 176 -33.69 -25.14 -61.24
N ALA A 177 -32.43 -24.81 -60.91
CA ALA A 177 -31.99 -23.44 -60.66
C ALA A 177 -32.23 -22.52 -61.87
N GLY A 178 -31.90 -22.99 -63.07
CA GLY A 178 -32.16 -22.28 -64.32
C GLY A 178 -33.66 -22.08 -64.59
N GLN A 179 -34.47 -23.11 -64.38
CA GLN A 179 -35.94 -23.03 -64.51
C GLN A 179 -36.52 -21.99 -63.56
N ARG A 180 -36.13 -22.02 -62.28
CA ARG A 180 -36.56 -21.04 -61.28
C ARG A 180 -36.15 -19.62 -61.65
N LEU A 181 -34.93 -19.42 -62.16
CA LEU A 181 -34.46 -18.11 -62.58
C LEU A 181 -35.25 -17.60 -63.80
N MET A 182 -35.49 -18.45 -64.81
CA MET A 182 -36.30 -18.10 -65.99
C MET A 182 -37.74 -17.77 -65.61
N GLN A 183 -38.36 -18.59 -64.74
CA GLN A 183 -39.71 -18.36 -64.23
C GLN A 183 -39.82 -17.05 -63.43
N ALA A 184 -38.82 -16.75 -62.58
CA ALA A 184 -38.81 -15.54 -61.78
C ALA A 184 -38.54 -14.26 -62.59
N SER A 185 -37.73 -14.35 -63.64
CA SER A 185 -37.33 -13.19 -64.47
C SER A 185 -38.35 -12.83 -65.54
N ALA A 186 -38.99 -13.83 -66.16
CA ALA A 186 -39.96 -13.63 -67.22
C ALA A 186 -41.00 -14.76 -67.24
N PRO A 187 -42.04 -14.69 -66.38
CA PRO A 187 -43.03 -15.77 -66.25
C PRO A 187 -43.80 -16.03 -67.54
N GLU A 188 -44.15 -14.99 -68.31
CA GLU A 188 -44.84 -15.12 -69.60
C GLU A 188 -43.98 -15.86 -70.64
N SER A 189 -42.72 -15.44 -70.79
CA SER A 189 -41.77 -16.09 -71.70
C SER A 189 -41.50 -17.55 -71.29
N TRP A 190 -41.41 -17.81 -69.99
CA TRP A 190 -41.28 -19.17 -69.46
C TRP A 190 -42.51 -20.01 -69.79
N GLY A 191 -43.71 -19.46 -69.66
CA GLY A 191 -44.96 -20.10 -70.04
C GLY A 191 -44.98 -20.54 -71.51
N LEU A 192 -44.48 -19.71 -72.42
CA LEU A 192 -44.34 -20.07 -73.84
C LEU A 192 -43.39 -21.26 -74.06
N ILE A 193 -42.27 -21.30 -73.35
CA ILE A 193 -41.29 -22.39 -73.44
C ILE A 193 -41.91 -23.70 -72.91
N VAL A 194 -42.58 -23.64 -71.75
CA VAL A 194 -43.23 -24.81 -71.14
C VAL A 194 -44.38 -25.31 -72.01
N ALA A 195 -45.19 -24.42 -72.57
CA ALA A 195 -46.29 -24.79 -73.48
C ALA A 195 -45.77 -25.45 -74.78
N ALA A 196 -44.61 -25.02 -75.29
CA ALA A 196 -44.01 -25.62 -76.48
C ALA A 196 -43.30 -26.95 -76.20
N SER A 197 -42.92 -27.24 -74.95
CA SER A 197 -42.10 -28.40 -74.59
C SER A 197 -42.74 -29.75 -74.94
N PRO A 198 -44.03 -30.03 -74.61
CA PRO A 198 -44.67 -31.29 -74.98
C PRO A 198 -44.77 -31.50 -76.50
N LEU A 199 -44.97 -30.42 -77.26
CA LEU A 199 -45.04 -30.47 -78.72
C LEU A 199 -43.68 -30.84 -79.32
N ALA A 200 -42.60 -30.22 -78.84
CA ALA A 200 -41.25 -30.52 -79.28
C ALA A 200 -40.82 -31.94 -78.87
N ASP A 201 -41.12 -32.37 -77.64
CA ASP A 201 -40.77 -33.69 -77.13
C ASP A 201 -41.51 -34.81 -77.89
N GLY A 202 -42.83 -34.65 -78.10
CA GLY A 202 -43.63 -35.59 -78.88
C GLY A 202 -43.27 -35.67 -80.37
N ASN A 203 -42.47 -34.74 -80.88
CA ASN A 203 -42.02 -34.69 -82.28
C ASN A 203 -40.50 -34.69 -82.43
N ARG A 204 -39.73 -35.07 -81.39
CA ARG A 204 -38.26 -34.93 -81.35
C ARG A 204 -37.58 -35.49 -82.60
N GLU A 205 -37.88 -36.74 -82.97
CA GLU A 205 -37.26 -37.42 -84.13
C GLU A 205 -37.60 -36.72 -85.47
N ALA A 206 -38.86 -36.32 -85.65
CA ALA A 206 -39.31 -35.61 -86.85
C ALA A 206 -38.63 -34.25 -86.97
N ILE A 207 -38.49 -33.51 -85.86
CA ILE A 207 -37.82 -32.22 -85.81
C ILE A 207 -36.32 -32.35 -86.08
N GLU A 208 -35.65 -33.35 -85.52
CA GLU A 208 -34.21 -33.60 -85.75
C GLU A 208 -33.91 -33.97 -87.20
N THR A 209 -34.72 -34.84 -87.77
CA THR A 209 -34.62 -35.23 -89.19
C THR A 209 -34.86 -34.03 -90.09
N CYS A 210 -35.91 -33.26 -89.82
CA CYS A 210 -36.22 -32.02 -90.50
C CYS A 210 -35.05 -31.02 -90.45
N ARG A 211 -34.46 -30.82 -89.27
CA ARG A 211 -33.32 -29.94 -89.07
C ARG A 211 -32.11 -30.41 -89.87
N THR A 212 -31.87 -31.71 -89.94
CA THR A 212 -30.78 -32.31 -90.73
C THR A 212 -30.98 -32.09 -92.24
N PHE A 213 -32.21 -32.19 -92.73
CA PHE A 213 -32.51 -31.85 -94.12
C PHE A 213 -32.35 -30.35 -94.39
N ALA A 214 -32.83 -29.50 -93.48
CA ALA A 214 -32.67 -28.05 -93.58
C ALA A 214 -31.19 -27.64 -93.67
N THR A 215 -30.33 -28.22 -92.82
CA THR A 215 -28.89 -27.92 -92.80
C THR A 215 -28.19 -28.41 -94.06
N LYS A 216 -28.49 -29.63 -94.53
CA LYS A 216 -27.95 -30.17 -95.79
C LYS A 216 -28.39 -29.35 -97.01
N ALA A 217 -29.66 -28.95 -97.06
CA ALA A 217 -30.22 -28.16 -98.15
C ALA A 217 -29.84 -26.68 -98.08
N LYS A 218 -29.33 -26.20 -96.92
CA LYS A 218 -29.06 -24.79 -96.60
C LYS A 218 -30.26 -23.88 -96.87
N LYS A 219 -31.48 -24.41 -96.73
CA LYS A 219 -32.74 -23.74 -97.05
C LYS A 219 -33.80 -24.12 -96.02
N PRO A 220 -34.80 -23.26 -95.76
CA PRO A 220 -35.94 -23.62 -94.94
C PRO A 220 -36.70 -24.77 -95.60
N VAL A 221 -37.10 -25.75 -94.80
CA VAL A 221 -37.87 -26.93 -95.22
C VAL A 221 -39.19 -26.99 -94.44
N ARG A 222 -40.24 -27.49 -95.08
CA ARG A 222 -41.52 -27.75 -94.41
C ARG A 222 -41.50 -29.16 -93.83
N CYS A 223 -41.96 -29.29 -92.60
CA CYS A 223 -42.01 -30.56 -91.89
C CYS A 223 -43.34 -30.72 -91.19
N THR A 224 -43.86 -31.94 -91.23
CA THR A 224 -45.13 -32.29 -90.62
C THR A 224 -44.88 -32.64 -89.15
N ILE A 225 -45.53 -31.91 -88.25
CA ILE A 225 -45.54 -32.20 -86.82
C ILE A 225 -46.89 -32.81 -86.45
N LYS A 226 -46.88 -33.73 -85.49
CA LYS A 226 -48.05 -34.32 -84.87
C LYS A 226 -48.44 -33.49 -83.66
N VAL A 227 -49.58 -32.81 -83.73
CA VAL A 227 -50.18 -32.11 -82.59
C VAL A 227 -51.21 -33.06 -81.98
N LYS A 228 -50.99 -33.48 -80.73
CA LYS A 228 -51.99 -34.26 -79.99
C LYS A 228 -53.10 -33.31 -79.52
N PRO A 229 -54.37 -33.77 -79.47
CA PRO A 229 -55.43 -32.99 -78.86
C PRO A 229 -55.08 -32.71 -77.38
N ALA A 230 -55.49 -31.53 -76.88
CA ALA A 230 -55.42 -31.27 -75.45
C ALA A 230 -56.34 -32.28 -74.75
N THR A 231 -55.74 -33.25 -74.07
CA THR A 231 -56.48 -34.10 -73.15
C THR A 231 -56.77 -33.27 -71.90
N GLU A 232 -58.06 -33.09 -71.62
CA GLU A 232 -58.59 -32.45 -70.40
C GLU A 232 -58.13 -33.21 -69.14
#